data_AF-A0A672L324-F1
#
_entry.id   AF-A0A672L324-F1
#
_cell.length_a   1.000
_cell.length_b   1.000
_cell.length_c   1.000
_cell.angle_alpha   90.00
_cell.angle_beta   90.00
_cell.angle_gamma   90.00
#
_symmetry.space_group_name_H-M   'P 1'
#
loop_
_entity.id
_entity.type
_entity.pdbx_description
1 polymer ?
#
loop_
_entity_poly.entity_id
_entity_poly.type
_entity_poly.pdbx_seq_one_letter_code
_entity_poly.pdbx_strand_id
1 'polypeptide(L)'
;MCFPVGLSVTVGLYCADVFRDSAVGCGVSLKSVNYSDFNVFPPQPTKQSKTRKLRGHVSHGHGRIGKHRKHPGGRGNAGGMHHHRINFDKYHPGYFGKVGMRHYHLKRNTLFCPTINLDKLWTLVSEQTRVNYSTKPDGPAPIIDVVRAGFFKVLGKGKLPKQPVIVKAKYFSRRAEEKIKGVGGACVLTA
;
A
#
# COMPACT_ATOMS: atom_id res chain seq x y z
N MET A 1 -8.04 -51.26 51.20
CA MET A 1 -6.67 -51.82 51.19
C MET A 1 -6.38 -52.17 49.74
N CYS A 2 -5.42 -51.61 48.98
CA CYS A 2 -4.17 -50.91 49.27
C CYS A 2 -3.95 -49.72 48.29
N PHE A 3 -3.35 -48.64 48.79
CA PHE A 3 -2.52 -47.66 48.04
C PHE A 3 -1.06 -48.22 47.93
N PRO A 4 -0.01 -47.55 47.38
CA PRO A 4 0.16 -46.27 46.62
C PRO A 4 0.98 -46.51 45.31
N VAL A 5 1.38 -45.58 44.40
CA VAL A 5 2.36 -44.45 44.38
C VAL A 5 2.29 -43.91 42.91
N GLY A 6 2.35 -42.63 42.52
CA GLY A 6 3.29 -41.56 42.84
C GLY A 6 4.29 -41.35 41.68
N LEU A 7 4.07 -40.40 40.76
CA LEU A 7 5.16 -39.58 40.20
C LEU A 7 4.67 -38.30 39.50
N SER A 8 5.49 -37.28 39.66
CA SER A 8 5.30 -35.84 39.48
C SER A 8 5.92 -35.34 38.17
N VAL A 9 5.26 -34.35 37.55
CA VAL A 9 5.78 -33.13 36.89
C VAL A 9 6.97 -33.24 35.92
N THR A 10 6.80 -32.75 34.69
CA THR A 10 7.76 -31.82 34.06
C THR A 10 7.14 -31.04 32.89
N VAL A 11 7.24 -29.72 32.99
CA VAL A 11 6.94 -28.71 31.98
C VAL A 11 8.12 -28.66 31.01
N GLY A 12 7.88 -28.69 29.70
CA GLY A 12 8.92 -28.62 28.68
C GLY A 12 8.58 -27.61 27.59
N LEU A 13 9.06 -26.37 27.79
CA LEU A 13 9.30 -25.39 26.73
C LEU A 13 10.07 -26.04 25.57
N TYR A 14 9.63 -25.83 24.33
CA TYR A 14 10.54 -25.88 23.19
C TYR A 14 10.74 -24.46 22.68
N CYS A 15 11.92 -23.94 23.04
CA CYS A 15 12.48 -22.69 22.56
C CYS A 15 13.01 -22.86 21.13
N ALA A 16 13.14 -21.71 20.48
CA ALA A 16 13.73 -21.46 19.17
C ALA A 16 15.09 -22.14 18.94
N ASP A 17 15.37 -22.54 17.70
CA ASP A 17 16.73 -22.59 17.11
C ASP A 17 16.68 -22.95 15.62
N VAL A 18 16.59 -21.94 14.73
CA VAL A 18 17.23 -21.98 13.39
C VAL A 18 17.54 -20.53 12.96
N PHE A 19 18.68 -20.00 13.40
CA PHE A 19 19.35 -18.87 12.72
C PHE A 19 20.88 -19.00 12.86
N ARG A 20 21.52 -19.43 11.77
CA ARG A 20 22.95 -19.37 11.39
C ARG A 20 22.95 -19.48 9.86
N ASP A 21 23.62 -18.71 9.02
CA ASP A 21 24.76 -17.79 9.17
C ASP A 21 24.68 -16.75 8.03
N SER A 22 25.15 -15.52 8.29
CA SER A 22 26.03 -14.72 7.42
C SER A 22 25.92 -13.23 7.77
N ALA A 23 26.83 -12.80 8.63
CA ALA A 23 27.08 -11.40 8.95
C ALA A 23 27.87 -10.72 7.82
N VAL A 24 27.41 -9.55 7.37
CA VAL A 24 28.28 -8.49 6.84
C VAL A 24 27.78 -7.17 7.43
N GLY A 25 28.66 -6.52 8.18
CA GLY A 25 28.31 -5.43 9.09
C GLY A 25 27.94 -4.13 8.40
N CYS A 26 27.11 -3.36 9.10
CA CYS A 26 27.23 -1.91 9.11
C CYS A 26 26.70 -1.41 10.46
N GLY A 27 27.59 -0.81 11.25
CA GLY A 27 27.22 -0.20 12.52
C GLY A 27 26.29 0.97 12.28
N VAL A 28 25.05 0.84 12.73
CA VAL A 28 24.16 1.98 12.95
C VAL A 28 23.79 1.97 14.42
N SER A 29 24.26 3.01 15.10
CA SER A 29 23.90 3.44 16.45
C SER A 29 22.49 3.00 16.83
N LEU A 30 22.39 2.15 17.85
CA LEU A 30 21.16 1.79 18.56
C LEU A 30 20.62 3.06 19.24
N LYS A 31 19.97 3.93 18.48
CA LYS A 31 19.02 4.88 19.04
C LYS A 31 17.83 4.05 19.51
N SER A 32 17.82 3.77 20.81
CA SER A 32 16.65 3.40 21.64
C SER A 32 15.36 3.26 20.82
N VAL A 33 15.12 2.05 20.30
CA VAL A 33 13.79 1.69 19.83
C VAL A 33 12.96 1.60 21.10
N ASN A 34 12.18 2.64 21.37
CA ASN A 34 11.25 2.64 22.50
C ASN A 34 10.38 1.39 22.37
N TYR A 35 10.43 0.55 23.39
CA TYR A 35 9.67 -0.70 23.52
C TYR A 35 8.19 -0.40 23.86
N SER A 36 7.59 0.56 23.17
CA SER A 36 6.19 0.98 23.36
C SER A 36 5.33 0.79 22.10
N ASP A 37 5.93 0.52 20.94
CA ASP A 37 5.22 0.60 19.65
C ASP A 37 4.87 -0.76 19.03
N PHE A 38 5.18 -1.87 19.69
CA PHE A 38 4.60 -3.17 19.36
C PHE A 38 3.39 -3.41 20.26
N ASN A 39 2.18 -3.20 19.72
CA ASN A 39 0.94 -3.61 20.35
C ASN A 39 0.91 -5.14 20.55
N VAL A 40 1.33 -5.61 21.73
CA VAL A 40 1.25 -7.01 22.19
C VAL A 40 -0.12 -7.30 22.85
N PHE A 41 -1.19 -6.67 22.40
CA PHE A 41 -2.54 -7.01 22.88
C PHE A 41 -3.21 -7.97 21.90
N PRO A 42 -3.59 -9.20 22.32
CA PRO A 42 -4.45 -10.05 21.50
C PRO A 42 -5.76 -9.29 21.22
N PRO A 43 -6.42 -9.51 20.06
CA PRO A 43 -7.65 -8.80 19.73
C PRO A 43 -8.70 -9.01 20.83
N GLN A 44 -9.02 -7.93 21.56
CA GLN A 44 -10.06 -7.92 22.58
C GLN A 44 -11.41 -8.27 21.90
N PRO A 45 -12.20 -9.24 22.38
CA PRO A 45 -13.47 -9.60 21.76
C PRO A 45 -14.49 -8.48 21.96
N THR A 46 -14.63 -7.63 20.94
CA THR A 46 -15.50 -6.46 20.94
C THR A 46 -16.84 -6.79 20.27
N LYS A 47 -17.93 -6.65 21.04
CA LYS A 47 -19.35 -6.92 20.70
C LYS A 47 -19.71 -8.42 20.62
N GLN A 48 -20.64 -8.84 21.47
CA GLN A 48 -21.16 -10.22 21.47
C GLN A 48 -21.66 -10.59 20.06
N SER A 49 -21.20 -11.72 19.51
CA SER A 49 -21.59 -12.18 18.18
C SER A 49 -23.11 -12.37 18.08
N LYS A 50 -23.68 -12.18 16.89
CA LYS A 50 -25.13 -12.39 16.64
C LYS A 50 -25.60 -13.76 17.13
N THR A 51 -24.74 -14.77 17.03
CA THR A 51 -24.98 -16.14 17.51
C THR A 51 -25.33 -16.22 18.99
N ARG A 52 -24.75 -15.35 19.85
CA ARG A 52 -25.06 -15.32 21.28
C ARG A 52 -26.53 -14.99 21.55
N LYS A 53 -27.09 -14.02 20.81
CA LYS A 53 -28.49 -13.59 20.93
C LYS A 53 -29.47 -14.59 20.34
N LEU A 54 -29.03 -15.41 19.38
CA LEU A 54 -29.89 -16.35 18.66
C LEU A 54 -30.02 -17.73 19.35
N ARG A 55 -29.34 -17.96 20.48
CA ARG A 55 -29.52 -19.19 21.27
C ARG A 55 -30.96 -19.26 21.78
N GLY A 56 -31.58 -20.44 21.66
CA GLY A 56 -33.00 -20.64 21.98
C GLY A 56 -33.96 -20.40 20.80
N HIS A 57 -33.50 -19.78 19.70
CA HIS A 57 -34.29 -19.67 18.49
C HIS A 57 -34.14 -20.90 17.59
N VAL A 58 -35.27 -21.39 17.05
CA VAL A 58 -35.35 -22.66 16.31
C VAL A 58 -34.47 -22.71 15.05
N SER A 59 -34.35 -21.61 14.29
CA SER A 59 -33.66 -21.61 12.98
C SER A 59 -32.51 -20.61 12.82
N HIS A 60 -32.06 -19.99 13.91
CA HIS A 60 -30.93 -19.04 13.92
C HIS A 60 -31.01 -17.93 12.86
N GLY A 61 -32.23 -17.52 12.45
CA GLY A 61 -32.45 -16.45 11.48
C GLY A 61 -32.40 -16.87 10.00
N HIS A 62 -32.42 -18.17 9.69
CA HIS A 62 -32.44 -18.67 8.32
C HIS A 62 -33.85 -19.06 7.80
N GLY A 63 -34.91 -18.56 8.45
CA GLY A 63 -36.30 -18.90 8.14
C GLY A 63 -36.70 -20.33 8.54
N ARG A 64 -38.00 -20.65 8.54
CA ARG A 64 -38.49 -22.01 8.87
C ARG A 64 -38.54 -22.94 7.66
N ILE A 65 -38.91 -22.41 6.49
CA ILE A 65 -39.18 -23.19 5.26
C ILE A 65 -37.91 -23.32 4.41
N GLY A 66 -37.32 -22.19 3.98
CA GLY A 66 -36.16 -22.20 3.07
C GLY A 66 -34.91 -22.85 3.65
N LYS A 67 -34.65 -22.63 4.95
CA LYS A 67 -33.52 -23.15 5.76
C LYS A 67 -32.13 -22.84 5.17
N HIS A 68 -31.12 -22.89 6.02
CA HIS A 68 -29.73 -22.81 5.56
C HIS A 68 -29.31 -24.13 4.92
N ARG A 69 -28.92 -24.10 3.64
CA ARG A 69 -28.43 -25.26 2.89
C ARG A 69 -27.02 -24.97 2.37
N LYS A 70 -26.25 -26.03 2.09
CA LYS A 70 -24.80 -25.92 1.82
C LYS A 70 -24.47 -25.02 0.61
N HIS A 71 -25.04 -25.27 -0.57
CA HIS A 71 -24.76 -24.48 -1.79
C HIS A 71 -26.00 -24.43 -2.71
N PRO A 72 -26.92 -23.45 -2.54
CA PRO A 72 -28.15 -23.41 -3.32
C PRO A 72 -27.95 -23.02 -4.79
N GLY A 73 -26.94 -22.21 -5.11
CA GLY A 73 -26.69 -21.67 -6.45
C GLY A 73 -25.37 -22.10 -7.09
N GLY A 74 -24.72 -23.13 -6.53
CA GLY A 74 -23.34 -23.51 -6.87
C GLY A 74 -22.29 -22.95 -5.90
N ARG A 75 -21.01 -23.20 -6.21
CA ARG A 75 -19.86 -22.73 -5.43
C ARG A 75 -19.13 -21.63 -6.19
N GLY A 76 -18.67 -20.60 -5.48
CA GLY A 76 -17.95 -19.47 -6.09
C GLY A 76 -18.80 -18.74 -7.14
N ASN A 77 -18.17 -18.37 -8.26
CA ASN A 77 -18.78 -17.61 -9.35
C ASN A 77 -19.47 -18.51 -10.42
N ALA A 78 -19.93 -19.70 -10.03
CA ALA A 78 -20.64 -20.60 -10.93
C ALA A 78 -21.95 -19.97 -11.42
N GLY A 79 -22.39 -20.30 -12.65
CA GLY A 79 -23.66 -19.84 -13.19
C GLY A 79 -23.71 -18.38 -13.65
N GLY A 80 -22.56 -17.69 -13.74
CA GLY A 80 -22.52 -16.26 -14.06
C GLY A 80 -23.03 -15.87 -15.46
N MET A 81 -23.17 -16.81 -16.40
CA MET A 81 -23.87 -16.58 -17.69
C MET A 81 -25.28 -17.20 -17.73
N HIS A 82 -25.67 -17.95 -16.70
CA HIS A 82 -26.92 -18.70 -16.64
C HIS A 82 -27.81 -18.14 -15.53
N HIS A 83 -28.01 -18.88 -14.44
CA HIS A 83 -28.93 -18.52 -13.36
C HIS A 83 -28.45 -17.36 -12.47
N HIS A 84 -27.17 -17.00 -12.50
CA HIS A 84 -26.62 -15.81 -11.83
C HIS A 84 -26.28 -14.67 -12.80
N ARG A 85 -26.71 -14.76 -14.06
CA ARG A 85 -26.45 -13.76 -15.11
C ARG A 85 -26.85 -12.35 -14.70
N ILE A 86 -28.01 -12.20 -14.07
CA ILE A 86 -28.55 -10.91 -13.63
C ILE A 86 -27.55 -10.16 -12.74
N ASN A 87 -26.81 -10.88 -11.89
CA ASN A 87 -25.83 -10.27 -11.00
C ASN A 87 -24.60 -9.75 -11.77
N PHE A 88 -24.10 -10.53 -12.74
CA PHE A 88 -22.94 -10.15 -13.54
C PHE A 88 -23.25 -9.02 -14.52
N ASP A 89 -24.39 -9.08 -15.21
CA ASP A 89 -24.79 -8.03 -16.15
C ASP A 89 -25.01 -6.69 -15.44
N LYS A 90 -25.55 -6.73 -14.21
CA LYS A 90 -25.87 -5.52 -13.45
C LYS A 90 -24.66 -4.88 -12.77
N TYR A 91 -23.83 -5.67 -12.10
CA TYR A 91 -22.77 -5.13 -11.23
C TYR A 91 -21.36 -5.28 -11.79
N HIS A 92 -21.16 -6.22 -12.73
CA HIS A 92 -19.83 -6.53 -13.28
C HIS A 92 -19.86 -6.65 -14.81
N PRO A 93 -20.30 -5.62 -15.54
CA PRO A 93 -20.25 -5.63 -16.99
C PRO A 93 -18.79 -5.75 -17.46
N GLY A 94 -18.55 -6.63 -18.44
CA GLY A 94 -17.20 -6.91 -18.96
C GLY A 94 -16.40 -7.95 -18.18
N TYR A 95 -17.01 -8.64 -17.19
CA TYR A 95 -16.37 -9.77 -16.53
C TYR A 95 -16.12 -10.94 -17.49
N PHE A 96 -17.07 -11.21 -18.40
CA PHE A 96 -16.93 -12.19 -19.46
C PHE A 96 -16.39 -11.53 -20.73
N GLY A 97 -15.41 -12.16 -21.37
CA GLY A 97 -14.79 -11.68 -22.60
C GLY A 97 -13.27 -11.69 -22.53
N LYS A 98 -12.63 -11.41 -23.67
CA LYS A 98 -11.17 -11.32 -23.79
C LYS A 98 -10.82 -9.97 -24.39
N VAL A 99 -9.96 -9.21 -23.72
CA VAL A 99 -9.57 -7.85 -24.14
C VAL A 99 -8.05 -7.70 -24.10
N GLY A 100 -7.49 -7.02 -25.10
CA GLY A 100 -6.07 -6.65 -25.15
C GLY A 100 -5.11 -7.79 -25.52
N MET A 101 -3.81 -7.48 -25.44
CA MET A 101 -2.72 -8.41 -25.76
C MET A 101 -2.09 -8.98 -24.49
N ARG A 102 -1.71 -10.28 -24.51
CA ARG A 102 -1.05 -10.93 -23.37
C ARG A 102 0.44 -10.56 -23.30
N HIS A 103 0.85 -9.88 -22.23
CA HIS A 103 2.26 -9.63 -21.94
C HIS A 103 2.85 -10.78 -21.12
N TYR A 104 3.73 -11.59 -21.72
CA TYR A 104 4.44 -12.66 -21.02
C TYR A 104 5.54 -12.10 -20.12
N HIS A 105 5.83 -12.77 -18.99
CA HIS A 105 6.90 -12.41 -18.04
C HIS A 105 6.99 -10.89 -17.75
N LEU A 106 5.88 -10.30 -17.30
CA LEU A 106 5.82 -8.87 -16.98
C LEU A 106 6.83 -8.48 -15.89
N LYS A 107 7.92 -7.82 -16.28
CA LYS A 107 8.90 -7.23 -15.37
C LYS A 107 8.38 -5.87 -14.91
N ARG A 108 7.92 -5.78 -13.65
CA ARG A 108 7.38 -4.52 -13.11
C ARG A 108 8.45 -3.42 -13.00
N ASN A 109 9.71 -3.79 -12.79
CA ASN A 109 10.80 -2.84 -12.62
C ASN A 109 11.09 -2.02 -13.89
N THR A 110 10.91 -2.61 -15.09
CA THR A 110 11.12 -1.89 -16.35
C THR A 110 9.98 -0.93 -16.66
N LEU A 111 8.77 -1.22 -16.19
CA LEU A 111 7.59 -0.37 -16.32
C LEU A 111 7.43 0.62 -15.16
N PHE A 112 8.36 0.59 -14.19
CA PHE A 112 8.28 1.44 -13.02
C PHE A 112 8.52 2.90 -13.43
N CYS A 113 7.44 3.68 -13.47
CA CYS A 113 7.48 5.11 -13.79
C CYS A 113 6.56 5.89 -12.85
N PRO A 114 6.94 6.02 -11.56
CA PRO A 114 6.24 6.87 -10.62
C PRO A 114 6.22 8.32 -11.11
N THR A 115 5.05 8.96 -11.01
CA THR A 115 4.81 10.31 -11.55
C THR A 115 4.60 11.32 -10.43
N ILE A 116 5.11 12.53 -10.62
CA ILE A 116 4.86 13.69 -9.76
C ILE A 116 4.27 14.84 -10.59
N ASN A 117 3.44 15.67 -9.98
CA ASN A 117 2.89 16.87 -10.61
C ASN A 117 3.60 18.14 -10.09
N LEU A 118 3.50 19.25 -10.84
CA LEU A 118 4.17 20.51 -10.50
C LEU A 118 3.74 21.11 -9.15
N ASP A 119 2.49 20.92 -8.75
CA ASP A 119 1.93 21.36 -7.46
C ASP A 119 2.70 20.78 -6.25
N LYS A 120 3.22 19.56 -6.40
CA LYS A 120 3.92 18.83 -5.33
C LYS A 120 5.45 18.93 -5.42
N LEU A 121 6.01 19.67 -6.37
CA LEU A 121 7.48 19.80 -6.45
C LEU A 121 8.06 20.46 -5.19
N TRP A 122 7.36 21.45 -4.64
CA TRP A 122 7.81 22.15 -3.43
C TRP A 122 7.61 21.37 -2.13
N THR A 123 6.87 20.25 -2.14
CA THR A 123 6.78 19.39 -0.94
C THR A 123 7.99 18.47 -0.80
N LEU A 124 8.80 18.32 -1.84
CA LEU A 124 10.06 17.56 -1.78
C LEU A 124 11.19 18.33 -1.08
N VAL A 125 10.99 19.64 -0.93
CA VAL A 125 11.97 20.56 -0.35
C VAL A 125 11.46 20.99 1.02
N SER A 126 12.35 21.15 2.00
CA SER A 126 11.96 21.65 3.32
C SER A 126 11.47 23.10 3.25
N GLU A 127 10.51 23.47 4.10
CA GLU A 127 9.93 24.82 4.10
C GLU A 127 10.97 25.91 4.36
N GLN A 128 11.95 25.64 5.23
CA GLN A 128 13.07 26.53 5.51
C GLN A 128 13.84 26.88 4.24
N THR A 129 14.13 25.88 3.41
CA THR A 129 14.85 26.03 2.15
C THR A 129 14.03 26.87 1.16
N ARG A 130 12.71 26.63 1.08
CA ARG A 130 11.81 27.38 0.22
C ARG A 130 11.75 28.88 0.57
N VAL A 131 11.71 29.22 1.86
CA VAL A 131 11.68 30.63 2.31
C VAL A 131 13.00 31.33 1.99
N ASN A 132 14.13 30.66 2.24
CA ASN A 132 15.47 31.23 1.98
C ASN A 132 15.68 31.59 0.49
N TYR A 133 15.21 30.75 -0.43
CA TYR A 133 15.28 31.03 -1.87
C TYR A 133 14.20 32.03 -2.35
N SER A 134 13.15 32.27 -1.56
CA SER A 134 12.19 33.34 -1.85
C SER A 134 12.77 34.72 -1.60
N THR A 135 13.63 34.85 -0.59
CA THR A 135 14.16 36.16 -0.14
C THR A 135 15.38 36.60 -0.96
N LYS A 136 16.06 35.67 -1.66
CA LYS A 136 17.26 35.95 -2.47
C LYS A 136 17.02 35.62 -3.95
N PRO A 137 16.41 36.54 -4.73
CA PRO A 137 16.09 36.28 -6.14
C PRO A 137 17.33 36.16 -7.03
N ASP A 138 18.45 36.81 -6.67
CA ASP A 138 19.69 36.85 -7.45
C ASP A 138 20.66 35.69 -7.13
N GLY A 139 20.23 34.74 -6.30
CA GLY A 139 21.03 33.59 -5.89
C GLY A 139 20.87 32.35 -6.80
N PRO A 140 21.69 31.30 -6.59
CA PRO A 140 21.56 30.05 -7.32
C PRO A 140 20.18 29.40 -7.05
N ALA A 141 19.46 29.04 -8.10
CA ALA A 141 18.13 28.42 -8.00
C ALA A 141 18.19 27.03 -7.34
N PRO A 142 17.14 26.63 -6.58
CA PRO A 142 17.09 25.31 -5.96
C PRO A 142 17.02 24.21 -7.02
N ILE A 143 17.86 23.19 -6.84
CA ILE A 143 17.84 21.98 -7.65
C ILE A 143 16.96 20.96 -6.95
N ILE A 144 15.81 20.66 -7.56
CA ILE A 144 14.90 19.62 -7.10
C ILE A 144 15.19 18.34 -7.89
N ASP A 145 15.88 17.41 -7.23
CA ASP A 145 16.10 16.08 -7.77
C ASP A 145 14.92 15.16 -7.43
N VAL A 146 14.11 14.91 -8.46
CA VAL A 146 12.91 14.10 -8.31
C VAL A 146 13.24 12.60 -8.38
N VAL A 147 14.35 12.24 -9.02
CA VAL A 147 14.82 10.84 -9.12
C VAL A 147 15.24 10.33 -7.75
N ARG A 148 15.96 11.16 -6.98
CA ARG A 148 16.33 10.84 -5.60
C ARG A 148 15.11 10.66 -4.68
N ALA A 149 14.04 11.41 -4.95
CA ALA A 149 12.77 11.25 -4.25
C ALA A 149 11.94 10.03 -4.72
N GLY A 150 12.45 9.27 -5.70
CA GLY A 150 11.81 8.05 -6.20
C GLY A 150 10.75 8.29 -7.28
N PHE A 151 10.72 9.45 -7.94
CA PHE A 151 9.83 9.72 -9.08
C PHE A 151 10.62 9.88 -10.38
N PHE A 152 10.07 9.40 -11.49
CA PHE A 152 10.76 9.42 -12.78
C PHE A 152 10.16 10.40 -13.78
N LYS A 153 8.85 10.69 -13.69
CA LYS A 153 8.15 11.54 -14.66
C LYS A 153 7.44 12.72 -14.00
N VAL A 154 7.67 13.92 -14.54
CA VAL A 154 7.02 15.16 -14.09
C VAL A 154 5.88 15.56 -15.03
N LEU A 155 4.70 15.75 -14.46
CA LEU A 155 3.45 16.09 -15.14
C LEU A 155 3.03 17.54 -14.85
N GLY A 156 2.41 18.18 -15.84
CA GLY A 156 2.09 19.63 -15.81
C GLY A 156 0.82 20.04 -15.05
N LYS A 157 0.28 19.23 -14.13
CA LYS A 157 -0.90 19.64 -13.34
C LYS A 157 -0.49 20.67 -12.27
N GLY A 158 -1.31 21.70 -12.07
CA GLY A 158 -1.05 22.77 -11.09
C GLY A 158 -0.29 23.97 -11.65
N LYS A 159 0.04 24.90 -10.75
CA LYS A 159 0.84 26.10 -11.02
C LYS A 159 2.04 26.10 -10.08
N LEU A 160 3.18 26.53 -10.60
CA LEU A 160 4.35 26.80 -9.77
C LEU A 160 4.26 28.24 -9.24
N PRO A 161 4.79 28.52 -8.03
CA PRO A 161 5.03 29.90 -7.61
C PRO A 161 6.00 30.59 -8.58
N LYS A 162 6.02 31.92 -8.62
CA LYS A 162 6.94 32.73 -9.45
C LYS A 162 8.38 32.70 -8.90
N GLN A 163 8.89 31.52 -8.60
CA GLN A 163 10.24 31.27 -8.09
C GLN A 163 10.94 30.34 -9.09
N PRO A 164 12.13 30.69 -9.60
CA PRO A 164 12.86 29.87 -10.56
C PRO A 164 13.31 28.56 -9.89
N VAL A 165 13.16 27.44 -10.60
CA VAL A 165 13.50 26.09 -10.10
C VAL A 165 14.20 25.29 -11.19
N ILE A 166 15.23 24.55 -10.81
CA ILE A 166 15.86 23.57 -11.69
C ILE A 166 15.35 22.18 -11.29
N VAL A 167 14.65 21.50 -12.18
CA VAL A 167 14.06 20.18 -11.91
C VAL A 167 14.86 19.11 -12.65
N LYS A 168 15.34 18.09 -11.94
CA LYS A 168 15.98 16.90 -12.51
C LYS A 168 15.03 15.71 -12.52
N ALA A 169 14.74 15.18 -13.70
CA ALA A 169 13.89 13.99 -13.86
C ALA A 169 14.26 13.20 -15.12
N LYS A 170 13.76 11.96 -15.24
CA LYS A 170 13.97 11.14 -16.44
C LYS A 170 13.08 11.56 -17.60
N TYR A 171 11.84 11.93 -17.29
CA TYR A 171 10.85 12.33 -18.29
C TYR A 171 10.08 13.57 -17.86
N PHE A 172 9.81 14.46 -18.81
CA PHE A 172 8.92 15.59 -18.64
C PHE A 172 7.75 15.50 -19.63
N SER A 173 6.59 16.01 -19.21
CA SER A 173 5.51 16.30 -20.15
C SER A 173 5.72 17.68 -20.79
N ARG A 174 5.31 17.87 -22.04
CA ARG A 174 5.42 19.16 -22.75
C ARG A 174 4.85 20.34 -21.94
N ARG A 175 3.66 20.15 -21.36
CA ARG A 175 3.01 21.14 -20.49
C ARG A 175 3.79 21.44 -19.21
N ALA A 176 4.55 20.47 -18.68
CA ALA A 176 5.39 20.71 -17.52
C ALA A 176 6.60 21.56 -17.89
N GLU A 177 7.25 21.28 -19.02
CA GLU A 177 8.39 22.06 -19.50
C GLU A 177 8.01 23.50 -19.80
N GLU A 178 6.91 23.73 -20.51
CA GLU A 178 6.40 25.07 -20.83
C GLU A 178 6.18 25.90 -19.55
N LYS A 179 5.63 25.29 -18.50
CA LYS A 179 5.37 25.96 -17.23
C LYS A 179 6.62 26.21 -16.40
N ILE A 180 7.55 25.25 -16.37
CA ILE A 180 8.83 25.42 -15.65
C ILE A 180 9.65 26.52 -16.33
N LYS A 181 9.76 26.51 -17.66
CA LYS A 181 10.42 27.56 -18.44
C LYS A 181 9.73 28.91 -18.29
N GLY A 182 8.40 28.95 -18.25
CA GLY A 182 7.63 30.18 -18.04
C GLY A 182 7.84 30.85 -16.67
N VAL A 183 8.32 30.10 -15.67
CA VAL A 183 8.70 30.62 -14.34
C VAL A 183 10.18 31.02 -14.28
N GLY A 184 10.94 30.84 -15.37
CA GLY A 184 12.39 31.05 -15.39
C GLY A 184 13.18 29.87 -14.82
N GLY A 185 12.56 28.69 -14.72
CA GLY A 185 13.20 27.45 -14.32
C GLY A 185 13.82 26.67 -15.48
N ALA A 186 14.61 25.65 -15.15
CA ALA A 186 15.23 24.76 -16.14
C ALA A 186 14.80 23.30 -15.90
N CYS A 187 14.55 22.57 -16.99
CA CYS A 187 14.30 21.13 -16.96
C CYS A 187 15.58 20.40 -17.37
N VAL A 188 16.13 19.58 -16.47
CA VAL A 188 17.33 18.79 -16.73
C VAL A 188 16.95 17.32 -16.80
N LEU A 189 17.23 16.70 -17.94
CA LEU A 189 17.05 15.26 -18.11
C LEU A 189 18.20 14.53 -17.40
N THR A 190 17.86 13.53 -16.60
CA THR A 190 18.82 12.68 -15.88
C THR A 190 18.51 11.22 -16.19
N ALA A 191 19.54 10.42 -16.46
CA ALA A 191 19.42 9.01 -16.85
C ALA A 191 19.01 8.09 -15.69
#